data_AF-A0A061A7F1-F1
#
_entry.id   AF-A0A061A7F1-F1
#
_cell.length_a   1.000
_cell.length_b   1.000
_cell.length_c   1.000
_cell.angle_alpha   90.00
_cell.angle_beta   90.00
_cell.angle_gamma   90.00
#
_symmetry.space_group_name_H-M   'P 1'
#
loop_
_entity.id
_entity.type
_entity.pdbx_description
1 polymer ?
#
loop_
_entity_poly.entity_id
_entity_poly.type
_entity_poly.pdbx_seq_one_letter_code
_entity_poly.pdbx_strand_id
1 'polypeptide(L)'
;ICRFTSDAKDKPIGCSVAISTYSMLGHTTKRSWEAERVMEWMRSQEWGLIILDEVHTIPAKMFRRVLTIVQAHCKLGLTATLVREDDKIVDLNFLIGPKLFEANWMELQNNGYIAKVQCAEVSPSVWG
;
A
#
# COMPACT_ATOMS: atom_id res chain seq x y z
N ILE A 1 8.51 -14.73 9.78
CA ILE A 1 7.89 -13.81 8.81
C ILE A 1 7.10 -14.68 7.84
N CYS A 2 5.83 -14.36 7.61
CA CYS A 2 4.95 -15.09 6.69
C CYS A 2 4.78 -14.26 5.41
N ARG A 3 5.03 -14.84 4.23
CA ARG A 3 4.72 -14.17 2.96
C ARG A 3 3.45 -14.77 2.36
N PHE A 4 2.56 -13.89 1.93
CA PHE A 4 1.29 -14.24 1.30
C PHE A 4 1.14 -13.45 -0.01
N THR A 5 1.79 -13.95 -1.05
CA THR A 5 1.74 -13.40 -2.41
C THR A 5 1.19 -14.47 -3.37
N SER A 6 1.08 -14.15 -4.66
CA SER A 6 0.71 -15.14 -5.69
C SER A 6 1.68 -16.31 -5.71
N ASP A 7 2.97 -16.03 -5.52
CA ASP A 7 4.06 -16.97 -5.76
C ASP A 7 4.54 -17.64 -4.46
N ALA A 8 4.32 -17.01 -3.30
CA ALA A 8 4.72 -17.52 -1.99
C ALA A 8 3.52 -17.58 -1.04
N LYS A 9 3.22 -18.78 -0.54
CA LYS A 9 2.14 -19.06 0.42
C LYS A 9 2.71 -19.77 1.64
N ASP A 10 3.51 -19.03 2.41
CA ASP A 10 4.15 -19.57 3.60
C ASP A 10 3.08 -19.97 4.65
N LYS A 11 3.35 -21.00 5.45
CA LYS A 11 2.42 -21.43 6.50
C LYS A 11 2.45 -20.43 7.66
N PRO A 12 1.29 -19.99 8.19
CA PRO A 12 1.23 -18.92 9.18
C PRO A 12 1.62 -19.33 10.62
N ILE A 13 2.23 -20.51 10.82
CA ILE A 13 2.51 -21.04 12.16
C ILE A 13 3.69 -20.28 12.79
N GLY A 14 3.48 -19.66 13.95
CA GLY A 14 4.54 -18.98 14.73
C GLY A 14 5.06 -17.67 14.09
N CYS A 15 4.31 -17.07 13.17
CA CYS A 15 4.71 -15.82 12.53
C CYS A 15 4.16 -14.60 13.28
N SER A 16 5.05 -13.68 13.67
CA SER A 16 4.69 -12.38 14.25
C SER A 16 4.44 -11.29 13.20
N VAL A 17 5.00 -11.45 12.00
CA VAL A 17 4.92 -10.49 10.90
C VAL A 17 4.44 -11.22 9.64
N ALA A 18 3.43 -10.65 8.99
CA ALA A 18 2.93 -11.11 7.70
C ALA A 18 3.08 -10.01 6.64
N ILE A 19 3.47 -10.43 5.44
CA ILE A 19 3.62 -9.56 4.26
C ILE A 19 2.69 -10.11 3.20
N SER A 20 1.81 -9.26 2.67
CA SER A 20 0.81 -9.63 1.66
C SER A 20 0.62 -8.51 0.65
N THR A 21 0.07 -8.85 -0.51
CA THR A 21 -0.35 -7.87 -1.51
C THR A 21 -1.85 -7.56 -1.39
N TYR A 22 -2.25 -6.38 -1.87
CA TYR A 22 -3.66 -5.95 -1.90
C TYR A 22 -4.55 -6.87 -2.73
N SER A 23 -4.03 -7.34 -3.87
CA SER A 23 -4.76 -8.25 -4.76
C SER A 23 -5.08 -9.57 -4.05
N MET A 24 -4.14 -10.14 -3.30
CA MET A 24 -4.35 -11.39 -2.55
C MET A 24 -5.42 -11.23 -1.45
N LEU A 25 -5.39 -10.11 -0.73
CA LEU A 25 -6.38 -9.82 0.31
C LEU A 25 -7.77 -9.50 -0.27
N GLY A 26 -7.80 -8.72 -1.34
CA GLY A 26 -9.02 -8.24 -2.00
C GLY A 26 -9.66 -9.21 -2.99
N HIS A 27 -9.04 -10.36 -3.29
CA HIS A 27 -9.60 -11.32 -4.25
C HIS A 27 -10.80 -12.05 -3.65
N THR A 28 -11.95 -12.01 -4.33
CA THR A 28 -13.21 -12.66 -3.88
C THR A 28 -13.49 -14.01 -4.55
N THR A 29 -12.72 -14.40 -5.56
CA THR A 29 -12.94 -15.67 -6.27
C THR A 29 -12.27 -16.85 -5.56
N LYS A 30 -12.55 -18.06 -6.04
CA LYS A 30 -12.14 -19.35 -5.45
C LYS A 30 -10.63 -19.36 -5.14
N ARG A 31 -10.31 -19.41 -3.85
CA ARG A 31 -8.93 -19.46 -3.34
C ARG A 31 -8.45 -20.91 -3.28
N SER A 32 -7.13 -21.11 -3.39
CA SER A 32 -6.56 -22.42 -3.06
C SER A 32 -6.76 -22.71 -1.58
N TRP A 33 -6.76 -23.98 -1.21
CA TRP A 33 -6.92 -24.40 0.18
C TRP A 33 -5.91 -23.72 1.12
N GLU A 34 -4.64 -23.54 0.69
CA GLU A 34 -3.66 -22.84 1.53
C GLU A 34 -3.98 -21.36 1.70
N ALA A 35 -4.48 -20.70 0.65
CA ALA A 35 -4.81 -19.28 0.71
C ALA A 35 -6.01 -19.03 1.63
N GLU A 36 -6.99 -19.93 1.69
CA GLU A 36 -8.10 -19.80 2.64
C GLU A 36 -7.61 -19.92 4.09
N ARG A 37 -6.72 -20.87 4.38
CA ARG A 37 -6.14 -21.04 5.72
C ARG A 37 -5.33 -19.83 6.19
N VAL A 38 -4.53 -19.23 5.30
CA VAL A 38 -3.78 -18.00 5.62
C VAL A 38 -4.72 -16.83 5.90
N MET A 39 -5.83 -16.74 5.15
CA MET A 39 -6.83 -15.69 5.31
C MET A 39 -7.68 -15.86 6.56
N GLU A 40 -7.99 -17.09 6.96
CA GLU A 40 -8.59 -17.39 8.28
C GLU A 40 -7.63 -16.98 9.39
N TRP A 41 -6.36 -17.32 9.30
CA TRP A 41 -5.36 -16.91 10.28
C TRP A 41 -5.26 -15.38 10.40
N MET A 42 -5.19 -14.65 9.28
CA MET A 42 -5.16 -13.18 9.31
C MET A 42 -6.39 -12.56 9.97
N ARG A 43 -7.58 -13.16 9.76
CA ARG A 43 -8.85 -12.73 10.36
C ARG A 43 -8.98 -13.11 11.84
N SER A 44 -8.32 -14.18 12.26
CA SER A 44 -8.47 -14.76 13.61
C SER A 44 -7.75 -13.98 14.71
N GLN A 45 -6.85 -13.07 14.35
CA GLN A 45 -6.02 -12.33 15.29
C GLN A 45 -6.17 -10.81 15.08
N GLU A 46 -6.09 -10.06 16.17
CA GLU A 46 -5.98 -8.62 16.11
C GLU A 46 -4.53 -8.21 15.85
N TRP A 47 -4.34 -7.34 14.88
CA TRP A 47 -3.03 -6.81 14.53
C TRP A 47 -2.74 -5.51 15.28
N GLY A 48 -1.54 -5.36 15.82
CA GLY A 48 -1.13 -4.09 16.43
C GLY A 48 -0.98 -2.97 15.39
N LEU A 49 -0.40 -3.30 14.23
CA LEU A 49 -0.08 -2.35 13.17
C LEU A 49 -0.32 -2.97 11.80
N ILE A 50 -0.98 -2.22 10.92
CA ILE A 50 -1.02 -2.50 9.48
C ILE A 50 -0.23 -1.43 8.73
N ILE A 51 0.70 -1.86 7.89
CA ILE A 51 1.47 -0.99 6.99
C ILE A 51 0.94 -1.20 5.59
N LEU A 52 0.59 -0.09 4.96
CA LEU A 52 -0.01 -0.04 3.64
C LEU A 52 0.92 0.77 2.76
N ASP A 53 1.53 0.12 1.77
CA ASP A 53 2.43 0.78 0.83
C ASP A 53 1.69 1.30 -0.40
N GLU A 54 2.21 2.37 -1.00
CA GLU A 54 1.66 3.10 -2.14
C GLU A 54 0.16 3.32 -2.09
N VAL A 55 -0.32 3.89 -0.97
CA VAL A 55 -1.77 4.01 -0.73
C VAL A 55 -2.50 4.85 -1.78
N HIS A 56 -1.80 5.74 -2.48
CA HIS A 56 -2.34 6.52 -3.58
C HIS A 56 -2.71 5.68 -4.81
N THR A 57 -2.22 4.45 -4.94
CA THR A 57 -2.54 3.58 -6.08
C THR A 57 -3.85 2.81 -5.88
N ILE A 58 -4.32 2.70 -4.64
CA ILE A 58 -5.37 1.73 -4.27
C ILE A 58 -6.76 2.36 -4.43
N PRO A 59 -7.71 1.70 -5.10
CA PRO A 59 -9.09 2.15 -5.14
C PRO A 59 -9.76 2.10 -3.75
N ALA A 60 -10.58 3.10 -3.41
CA ALA A 60 -11.27 3.18 -2.12
C ALA A 60 -12.06 1.90 -1.76
N LYS A 61 -12.66 1.22 -2.76
CA LYS A 61 -13.38 -0.05 -2.56
C LYS A 61 -12.46 -1.19 -2.09
N MET A 62 -11.28 -1.33 -2.71
CA MET A 62 -10.32 -2.38 -2.33
C MET A 62 -9.75 -2.09 -0.94
N PHE A 63 -9.47 -0.82 -0.66
CA PHE A 63 -8.98 -0.38 0.63
C PHE A 63 -9.94 -0.71 1.78
N ARG A 64 -11.23 -0.35 1.64
CA ARG A 64 -12.27 -0.70 2.62
C ARG A 64 -12.32 -2.20 2.88
N ARG A 65 -12.24 -3.02 1.82
CA ARG A 65 -12.24 -4.48 1.95
C ARG A 65 -11.05 -5.00 2.74
N VAL A 66 -9.85 -4.49 2.48
CA VAL A 66 -8.64 -4.89 3.21
C VAL A 66 -8.78 -4.56 4.69
N LEU A 67 -9.26 -3.36 5.03
CA LEU A 67 -9.50 -2.95 6.42
C LEU A 67 -10.61 -3.74 7.11
N THR A 68 -11.61 -4.24 6.37
CA THR A 68 -12.65 -5.12 6.94
C THR A 68 -12.10 -6.51 7.24
N ILE A 69 -11.18 -7.01 6.42
CA ILE A 69 -10.58 -8.34 6.57
C ILE A 69 -9.53 -8.34 7.68
N VAL A 70 -8.65 -7.35 7.68
CA VAL A 70 -7.53 -7.26 8.63
C VAL A 70 -7.87 -6.17 9.65
N GLN A 71 -8.27 -6.61 10.85
CA GLN A 71 -8.52 -5.71 11.97
C GLN A 71 -7.19 -5.35 12.63
N ALA A 72 -6.86 -4.06 12.62
CA ALA A 72 -5.64 -3.53 13.22
C ALA A 72 -5.92 -2.28 14.05
N HIS A 73 -5.20 -2.14 15.16
CA HIS A 73 -5.30 -0.98 16.07
C HIS A 73 -4.69 0.28 15.46
N CYS A 74 -3.51 0.17 14.86
CA CYS A 74 -2.84 1.27 14.17
C CYS A 74 -2.74 1.01 12.67
N LYS A 75 -2.95 2.05 11.87
CA LYS A 75 -2.84 2.03 10.41
C LYS A 75 -1.80 3.04 9.96
N LEU A 76 -0.83 2.58 9.18
CA LEU A 76 0.21 3.44 8.60
C LEU A 76 0.14 3.34 7.08
N GLY A 77 -0.18 4.44 6.42
CA GLY A 77 -0.11 4.57 4.97
C GLY A 77 1.22 5.19 4.54
N LEU A 78 1.96 4.50 3.71
CA LEU A 78 3.15 4.98 3.04
C LEU A 78 2.77 5.35 1.59
N THR A 79 3.19 6.52 1.15
CA THR A 79 2.99 6.97 -0.23
C THR A 79 4.06 7.99 -0.59
N ALA A 80 4.61 7.90 -1.80
CA ALA A 80 5.56 8.88 -2.32
C ALA A 80 4.86 10.14 -2.85
N THR A 81 3.66 9.98 -3.39
CA THR A 81 2.86 11.06 -3.98
C THR A 81 1.56 11.23 -3.19
N LEU A 82 1.27 12.46 -2.77
CA LEU A 82 -0.03 12.77 -2.17
C LEU A 82 -1.07 13.10 -3.24
N VAL A 83 -0.65 13.53 -4.43
CA VAL A 83 -1.55 14.00 -5.48
C VAL A 83 -2.13 12.80 -6.23
N ARG A 84 -3.43 12.55 -6.05
CA ARG A 84 -4.28 11.79 -6.96
C ARG A 84 -5.05 12.83 -7.78
N GLU A 85 -5.05 12.69 -9.10
CA GLU A 85 -5.75 13.59 -10.03
C GLU A 85 -7.28 13.54 -9.91
N ASP A 86 -7.83 12.66 -9.07
CA ASP A 86 -9.26 12.35 -9.01
C ASP A 86 -9.98 12.84 -7.74
N ASP A 87 -9.39 13.75 -6.95
CA ASP A 87 -9.93 14.32 -5.69
C ASP A 87 -10.30 13.28 -4.61
N LYS A 88 -10.00 12.00 -4.81
CA LYS A 88 -10.34 10.92 -3.86
C LYS A 88 -9.39 10.81 -2.67
N ILE A 89 -8.48 11.77 -2.49
CA ILE A 89 -7.59 11.84 -1.32
C ILE A 89 -8.39 11.99 -0.02
N VAL A 90 -9.53 12.67 -0.07
CA VAL A 90 -10.39 12.89 1.11
C VAL A 90 -10.89 11.57 1.70
N ASP A 91 -11.24 10.60 0.85
CA ASP A 91 -11.63 9.25 1.28
C ASP A 91 -10.49 8.52 2.01
N LEU A 92 -9.26 8.80 1.62
CA LEU A 92 -8.06 8.15 2.17
C LEU A 92 -7.78 8.61 3.60
N ASN A 93 -7.92 9.92 3.83
CA ASN A 93 -7.80 10.51 5.16
C ASN A 93 -8.87 9.97 6.13
N PHE A 94 -10.08 9.70 5.63
CA PHE A 94 -11.13 9.10 6.44
C PHE A 94 -10.83 7.63 6.81
N LEU A 95 -10.19 6.88 5.91
CA LEU A 95 -9.97 5.44 6.09
C LEU A 95 -8.73 5.11 6.96
N ILE A 96 -7.64 5.88 6.79
CA ILE A 96 -6.37 5.69 7.52
C ILE A 96 -6.26 6.66 8.68
N GLY A 97 -6.52 7.93 8.43
CA GLY A 97 -6.25 9.04 9.34
C GLY A 97 -5.61 10.23 8.61
N PRO A 98 -5.34 11.33 9.33
CA PRO A 98 -4.73 12.52 8.74
C PRO A 98 -3.30 12.25 8.29
N LYS A 99 -2.85 13.03 7.30
CA LYS A 99 -1.46 13.06 6.87
C LYS A 99 -0.57 13.56 8.02
N LEU A 100 0.35 12.71 8.46
CA LEU A 100 1.25 13.00 9.58
C LEU A 100 2.52 13.74 9.15
N PHE A 101 3.06 13.41 7.99
CA PHE A 101 4.35 13.93 7.54
C PHE A 101 4.42 14.01 6.01
N GLU A 102 5.11 15.03 5.51
CA GLU A 102 5.52 15.17 4.11
C GLU A 102 6.99 15.53 4.09
N ALA A 103 7.77 14.77 3.34
CA ALA A 103 9.15 15.16 3.10
C ALA A 103 9.20 16.14 1.91
N ASN A 104 9.91 17.24 2.09
CA ASN A 104 10.19 18.17 1.00
C ASN A 104 11.27 17.59 0.08
N TRP A 105 10.90 17.27 -1.16
CA TRP A 105 11.81 16.70 -2.15
C TRP A 105 13.00 17.62 -2.45
N MET A 106 12.81 18.96 -2.44
CA MET A 106 13.91 19.91 -2.65
C MET A 106 14.94 19.84 -1.53
N GLU A 107 14.51 19.74 -0.27
CA GLU A 107 15.42 19.62 0.87
C GLU A 107 16.17 18.29 0.84
N LEU A 108 15.48 17.19 0.51
CA LEU A 108 16.11 15.88 0.37
C LEU A 108 17.16 15.85 -0.75
N GLN A 109 16.87 16.52 -1.88
CA GLN A 109 17.79 16.66 -2.99
C GLN A 109 18.99 17.56 -2.65
N ASN A 110 18.75 18.67 -1.93
CA ASN A 110 19.80 19.61 -1.53
C ASN A 110 20.74 19.01 -0.47
N ASN A 111 20.20 18.20 0.45
CA ASN A 111 20.97 17.52 1.49
C ASN A 111 21.64 16.22 1.01
N GLY A 112 21.48 15.85 -0.27
CA GLY A 112 22.14 14.69 -0.87
C GLY A 112 21.50 13.34 -0.55
N TYR A 113 20.28 13.30 0.02
CA TYR A 113 19.54 12.06 0.26
C TYR A 113 18.89 11.52 -1.03
N ILE A 114 18.57 12.39 -1.99
CA ILE A 114 18.00 12.03 -3.29
C ILE A 114 18.89 12.58 -4.41
N ALA A 115 19.08 11.81 -5.47
CA ALA A 115 19.84 12.22 -6.65
C ALA A 115 19.19 13.41 -7.36
N LYS A 116 20.00 14.33 -7.89
CA LYS A 116 19.51 15.46 -8.68
C LYS A 116 19.08 14.99 -10.06
N VAL A 117 17.80 15.14 -10.39
CA VAL A 117 17.24 14.80 -11.71
C VAL A 117 17.18 16.05 -12.57
N GLN A 118 17.71 15.97 -13.79
CA GLN A 118 17.57 17.01 -14.81
C GLN A 118 16.53 16.56 -15.84
N CYS A 119 15.35 17.16 -15.83
CA CYS A 119 14.30 16.90 -16.80
C CYS A 119 14.47 17.82 -18.01
N ALA A 120 14.43 17.26 -19.22
CA ALA A 120 14.39 18.02 -20.46
C ALA A 120 13.24 17.52 -21.32
N GLU A 121 12.29 18.40 -21.62
CA GLU A 121 11.21 18.11 -22.57
C GLU A 121 11.64 18.58 -23.95
N VAL A 122 11.68 17.66 -24.92
CA VAL A 122 12.09 17.96 -26.30
C VAL A 122 10.88 17.79 -27.20
N SER A 123 10.23 18.91 -27.53
CA SER A 123 9.19 18.93 -28.56
C SER A 123 9.83 18.91 -29.94
N PRO A 124 9.36 18.07 -30.89
CA PRO A 124 9.83 18.14 -32.26
C PRO A 124 9.46 19.50 -32.84
N SER A 125 10.44 20.25 -33.33
CA SER A 125 10.16 21.41 -34.19
C SER A 125 9.54 20.88 -35.48
N VAL A 126 8.29 21.27 -35.73
CA VAL A 126 7.63 21.10 -37.03
C VAL A 126 8.53 21.75 -38.07
N TRP A 127 9.17 20.94 -38.91
CA TRP A 127 9.89 21.43 -40.08
C TRP A 127 8.87 22.07 -41.02
N GLY A 128 9.02 23.38 -41.24
CA GLY A 128 8.17 24.18 -42.12
C GLY A 128 8.35 23.88 -43.59
#